data_AF-A0A7C6MDY7-F1
#
_entry.id   AF-A0A7C6MDY7-F1
#
_cell.length_a   1.000
_cell.length_b   1.000
_cell.length_c   1.000
_cell.angle_alpha   90.00
_cell.angle_beta   90.00
_cell.angle_gamma   90.00
#
_symmetry.space_group_name_H-M   'P 1'
#
loop_
_entity.id
_entity.type
_entity.pdbx_description
1 polymer ?
#
loop_
_entity_poly.entity_id
_entity_poly.type
_entity_poly.pdbx_seq_one_letter_code
_entity_poly.pdbx_strand_id
1 'polypeptide(L)'
;MNAWFYFALFLMSANLVIMFILYLRIKERFSEKRILSDIRFEIDKLIIDLGRETDRSVAILEDRILATQQLIDKADKRILLADQETTKRMNQPQIPPHKTVQESSIQIEKPSVIPNKIQVNENVPIENRAEPVTIYTRPMITRREIQIEQEVPIKERVMEMARKDISQQMIATTLSVSLGEVELILNMNNSSL
;
A
#
# COMPACT_ATOMS: atom_id res chain seq x y z
N MET A 1 47.37 17.57 -69.53
CA MET A 1 45.95 17.19 -69.48
C MET A 1 45.71 15.90 -68.70
N ASN A 2 46.45 14.82 -68.96
CA ASN A 2 46.18 13.46 -68.43
C ASN A 2 45.99 13.38 -66.89
N ALA A 3 46.72 14.16 -66.09
CA ALA A 3 46.57 14.21 -64.64
C ALA A 3 45.14 14.52 -64.15
N TRP A 4 44.42 15.41 -64.85
CA TRP A 4 43.02 15.75 -64.50
C TRP A 4 42.06 14.57 -64.77
N PHE A 5 42.31 13.79 -65.83
CA PHE A 5 41.52 12.60 -66.13
C PHE A 5 41.73 11.50 -65.08
N TYR A 6 42.96 11.27 -64.62
CA TYR A 6 43.22 10.31 -63.54
C TYR A 6 42.58 10.75 -62.21
N PHE A 7 42.61 12.04 -61.88
CA PHE A 7 41.95 12.57 -60.69
C PHE A 7 40.42 12.39 -60.75
N ALA A 8 39.79 12.72 -61.89
CA ALA A 8 38.37 12.53 -62.10
C ALA A 8 37.96 11.04 -62.03
N LEU A 9 38.73 10.15 -62.64
CA LEU A 9 38.50 8.70 -62.60
C LEU A 9 38.63 8.14 -61.17
N PHE A 10 39.63 8.60 -60.42
CA PHE A 10 39.79 8.25 -59.00
C PHE A 10 38.57 8.68 -58.18
N LEU A 11 38.12 9.93 -58.33
CA LEU A 11 36.95 10.47 -57.62
C LEU A 11 35.66 9.70 -57.96
N MET A 12 35.47 9.35 -59.23
CA MET A 12 34.36 8.52 -59.71
C MET A 12 34.37 7.13 -59.04
N SER A 13 35.53 6.48 -59.00
CA SER A 13 35.68 5.15 -58.38
C SER A 13 35.46 5.17 -56.87
N ALA A 14 36.01 6.19 -56.18
CA ALA A 14 35.83 6.37 -54.75
C ALA A 14 34.36 6.64 -54.39
N ASN A 15 33.66 7.47 -55.17
CA ASN A 15 32.23 7.74 -54.98
C ASN A 15 31.40 6.45 -55.14
N LEU A 16 31.68 5.64 -56.16
CA LEU A 16 30.99 4.36 -56.40
C LEU A 16 31.21 3.37 -55.23
N VAL A 17 32.44 3.26 -54.73
CA VAL A 17 32.78 2.41 -53.56
C VAL A 17 32.07 2.91 -52.30
N ILE A 18 32.04 4.22 -52.06
CA ILE A 18 31.31 4.84 -50.95
C ILE A 18 29.81 4.55 -51.06
N MET A 19 29.22 4.66 -52.25
CA MET A 19 27.80 4.35 -52.49
C MET A 19 27.50 2.88 -52.21
N PHE A 20 28.34 1.95 -52.66
CA PHE A 20 28.20 0.52 -52.41
C PHE A 20 28.29 0.18 -50.90
N ILE A 21 29.27 0.74 -50.18
CA ILE A 21 29.41 0.58 -48.73
C ILE A 21 28.21 1.15 -47.98
N LEU A 22 27.74 2.34 -48.38
CA LEU A 22 26.54 2.96 -47.81
C LEU A 22 25.30 2.10 -48.06
N TYR A 23 25.09 1.60 -49.28
CA TYR A 23 23.95 0.73 -49.61
C TYR A 23 23.88 -0.50 -48.71
N LEU A 24 25.01 -1.21 -48.53
CA LEU A 24 25.08 -2.36 -47.64
C LEU A 24 24.81 -1.97 -46.18
N ARG A 25 25.46 -0.90 -45.69
CA ARG A 25 25.32 -0.43 -44.30
C ARG A 25 23.91 0.07 -43.98
N ILE A 26 23.25 0.77 -44.90
CA ILE A 26 21.87 1.24 -44.75
C ILE A 26 20.91 0.05 -44.77
N LYS A 27 21.09 -0.91 -45.69
CA LYS A 27 20.23 -2.10 -45.81
C LYS A 27 20.19 -2.94 -44.53
N GLU A 28 21.28 -3.03 -43.79
CA GLU A 28 21.33 -3.72 -42.49
C GLU A 28 20.73 -2.89 -41.34
N ARG A 29 20.87 -1.56 -41.39
CA ARG A 29 20.39 -0.65 -40.32
C ARG A 29 18.88 -0.39 -40.38
N PHE A 30 18.27 -0.38 -41.57
CA PHE A 30 16.84 -0.16 -41.77
C PHE A 30 16.06 -1.47 -41.95
N SER A 31 16.27 -2.43 -41.05
CA SER A 31 15.41 -3.62 -40.99
C SER A 31 14.09 -3.24 -40.30
N GLU A 32 13.11 -2.75 -41.05
CA GLU A 32 11.73 -2.48 -40.58
C GLU A 32 11.13 -3.69 -39.83
N LYS A 33 11.54 -4.90 -40.23
CA LYS A 33 11.20 -6.17 -39.60
C LYS A 33 11.59 -6.24 -38.12
N ARG A 34 12.67 -5.57 -37.70
CA ARG A 34 13.09 -5.46 -36.29
C ARG A 34 12.08 -4.62 -35.50
N ILE A 35 11.72 -3.45 -36.01
CA ILE A 35 10.74 -2.57 -35.32
C ILE A 35 9.41 -3.31 -35.16
N LEU A 36 8.95 -4.03 -36.19
CA LEU A 36 7.73 -4.82 -36.11
C LEU A 36 7.85 -6.05 -35.18
N SER A 37 9.02 -6.71 -35.10
CA SER A 37 9.23 -7.80 -34.14
C SER A 37 9.27 -7.30 -32.70
N ASP A 38 9.91 -6.15 -32.47
CA ASP A 38 10.08 -5.57 -31.14
C ASP A 38 8.72 -5.07 -30.60
N ILE A 39 7.89 -4.45 -31.46
CA ILE A 39 6.50 -4.10 -31.11
C ILE A 39 5.65 -5.34 -30.81
N ARG A 40 5.75 -6.40 -31.62
CA ARG A 40 5.00 -7.65 -31.37
C ARG A 40 5.43 -8.31 -30.06
N PHE A 41 6.73 -8.36 -29.79
CA PHE A 41 7.27 -8.90 -28.54
C PHE A 41 6.78 -8.13 -27.31
N GLU A 42 6.75 -6.79 -27.37
CA GLU A 42 6.23 -5.97 -26.27
C GLU A 42 4.70 -6.13 -26.10
N ILE A 43 3.95 -6.30 -27.20
CA ILE A 43 2.51 -6.64 -27.14
C ILE A 43 2.28 -8.03 -26.52
N ASP A 44 3.02 -9.05 -26.94
CA ASP A 44 2.90 -10.41 -26.42
C ASP A 44 3.22 -10.44 -24.91
N LYS A 45 4.26 -9.71 -24.50
CA LYS A 45 4.61 -9.49 -23.08
C LYS A 45 3.50 -8.76 -22.33
N LEU A 46 2.94 -7.68 -22.89
CA LEU A 46 1.85 -6.93 -22.26
C LEU A 46 0.59 -7.78 -22.09
N ILE A 47 0.28 -8.67 -23.06
CA ILE A 47 -0.84 -9.62 -22.95
C ILE A 47 -0.61 -10.60 -21.79
N ILE A 48 0.62 -11.11 -21.63
CA ILE A 48 0.99 -12.00 -20.52
C ILE A 48 0.88 -11.29 -19.17
N ASP A 49 1.43 -10.08 -19.03
CA ASP A 49 1.38 -9.31 -17.80
C ASP A 49 -0.05 -8.88 -17.43
N LEU A 50 -0.85 -8.47 -18.43
CA LEU A 50 -2.26 -8.13 -18.25
C LEU A 50 -3.08 -9.34 -17.83
N GLY A 51 -2.87 -10.51 -18.45
CA GLY A 51 -3.52 -11.76 -18.06
C GLY A 51 -3.21 -12.11 -16.60
N ARG A 52 -1.93 -12.11 -16.22
CA ARG A 52 -1.47 -12.41 -14.87
C ARG A 52 -2.05 -11.46 -13.81
N GLU A 53 -2.09 -10.15 -14.07
CA GLU A 53 -2.65 -9.20 -13.10
C GLU A 53 -4.20 -9.22 -13.09
N THR A 54 -4.82 -9.59 -14.21
CA THR A 54 -6.29 -9.82 -14.29
C THR A 54 -6.68 -11.05 -13.49
N ASP A 55 -6.02 -12.20 -13.67
CA ASP A 55 -6.28 -13.43 -12.91
C ASP A 55 -6.13 -13.20 -11.41
N ARG A 56 -5.09 -12.47 -11.00
CA ARG A 56 -4.90 -12.04 -9.60
C ARG A 56 -6.05 -11.14 -9.10
N SER A 57 -6.49 -10.20 -9.94
CA SER A 57 -7.60 -9.29 -9.59
C SER A 57 -8.93 -10.03 -9.47
N VAL A 58 -9.17 -11.05 -10.31
CA VAL A 58 -10.33 -11.95 -10.22
C VAL A 58 -10.27 -12.76 -8.92
N ALA A 59 -9.14 -13.37 -8.58
CA ALA A 59 -8.99 -14.11 -7.33
C ALA A 59 -9.27 -13.22 -6.09
N ILE A 60 -8.73 -11.99 -6.06
CA ILE A 60 -9.00 -11.02 -4.98
C ILE A 60 -10.48 -10.61 -4.93
N LEU A 61 -11.16 -10.56 -6.09
CA LEU A 61 -12.59 -10.25 -6.16
C LEU A 61 -13.44 -11.42 -5.65
N GLU A 62 -13.10 -12.66 -6.01
CA GLU A 62 -13.74 -13.88 -5.49
C GLU A 62 -13.59 -14.00 -3.97
N ASP A 63 -12.39 -13.81 -3.43
CA ASP A 63 -12.13 -13.77 -1.98
C ASP A 63 -13.00 -12.72 -1.26
N ARG A 64 -13.16 -11.53 -1.85
CA ARG A 64 -14.00 -10.47 -1.31
C ARG A 64 -15.49 -10.82 -1.37
N ILE A 65 -15.96 -11.46 -2.44
CA ILE A 65 -17.34 -11.94 -2.59
C ILE A 65 -17.66 -13.04 -1.56
N LEU A 66 -16.72 -13.95 -1.30
CA LEU A 66 -16.86 -14.96 -0.25
C LEU A 66 -16.86 -14.32 1.15
N ALA A 67 -15.98 -13.35 1.40
CA ALA A 67 -15.92 -12.64 2.67
C ALA A 67 -17.20 -11.82 2.97
N THR A 68 -17.79 -11.17 1.96
CA THR A 68 -19.06 -10.44 2.14
C THR A 68 -20.24 -11.37 2.36
N GLN A 69 -20.34 -12.49 1.63
CA GLN A 69 -21.35 -13.52 1.92
C GLN A 69 -21.24 -14.06 3.35
N GLN A 70 -20.04 -14.41 3.81
CA GLN A 70 -19.84 -14.84 5.20
C GLN A 70 -20.19 -13.77 6.24
N LEU A 71 -20.09 -12.48 5.92
CA LEU A 71 -20.52 -11.40 6.79
C LEU A 71 -22.05 -11.25 6.82
N ILE A 72 -22.71 -11.44 5.67
CA ILE A 72 -24.18 -11.48 5.55
C ILE A 72 -24.73 -12.67 6.36
N ASP A 73 -24.23 -13.89 6.17
CA ASP A 73 -24.65 -15.08 6.94
C ASP A 73 -24.51 -14.88 8.45
N LYS A 74 -23.42 -14.22 8.89
CA LYS A 74 -23.18 -13.90 10.31
C LYS A 74 -24.13 -12.81 10.81
N ALA A 75 -24.52 -11.85 9.97
CA ALA A 75 -25.52 -10.85 10.31
C ALA A 75 -26.91 -11.50 10.43
N ASP A 76 -27.33 -12.28 9.44
CA ASP A 76 -28.62 -12.99 9.42
C ASP A 76 -28.77 -13.93 10.62
N LYS A 77 -27.72 -14.69 10.95
CA LYS A 77 -27.71 -15.52 12.17
C LYS A 77 -27.86 -14.71 13.45
N ARG A 78 -27.30 -13.50 13.52
CA ARG A 78 -27.46 -12.59 14.68
C ARG A 78 -28.85 -11.97 14.73
N ILE A 79 -29.41 -11.59 13.57
CA ILE A 79 -30.79 -11.08 13.45
C ILE A 79 -31.77 -12.15 13.92
N LEU A 80 -31.64 -13.39 13.46
CA LEU A 80 -32.49 -14.51 13.85
C LEU A 80 -32.39 -14.84 15.35
N LEU A 81 -31.21 -14.72 15.96
CA LEU A 81 -31.06 -14.87 17.41
C LEU A 81 -31.67 -13.70 18.20
N ALA A 82 -31.53 -12.47 17.69
CA ALA A 82 -32.16 -11.29 18.29
C ALA A 82 -33.70 -11.35 18.22
N ASP A 83 -34.26 -11.81 17.09
CA ASP A 83 -35.70 -11.99 16.90
C ASP A 83 -36.28 -13.09 17.82
N GLN A 84 -35.51 -14.16 18.06
CA GLN A 84 -35.85 -15.14 19.10
C GLN A 84 -35.80 -14.56 20.51
N GLU A 85 -34.88 -13.62 20.80
CA GLU A 85 -34.84 -12.95 22.10
C GLU A 85 -36.02 -11.99 22.27
N THR A 86 -36.30 -11.10 21.30
CA THR A 86 -37.44 -10.17 21.35
C THR A 86 -38.75 -10.93 21.50
N THR A 87 -38.95 -12.01 20.75
CA THR A 87 -40.13 -12.87 20.85
C THR A 87 -40.24 -13.54 22.23
N LYS A 88 -39.13 -13.99 22.82
CA LYS A 88 -39.12 -14.53 24.20
C LYS A 88 -39.41 -13.46 25.25
N ARG A 89 -38.86 -12.24 25.09
CA ARG A 89 -39.13 -11.08 25.96
C ARG A 89 -40.60 -10.67 25.89
N MET A 90 -41.21 -10.74 24.72
CA MET A 90 -42.63 -10.40 24.49
C MET A 90 -43.60 -11.44 25.06
N ASN A 91 -43.21 -12.72 25.08
CA ASN A 91 -44.00 -13.81 25.66
C ASN A 91 -43.76 -14.03 27.17
N GLN A 92 -42.78 -13.36 27.78
CA GLN A 92 -42.52 -13.47 29.21
C GLN A 92 -43.37 -12.42 29.99
N PRO A 93 -44.23 -12.84 30.94
CA PRO A 93 -45.05 -11.89 31.69
C PRO A 93 -44.22 -10.85 32.44
N GLN A 94 -44.61 -9.59 32.32
CA GLN A 94 -43.91 -8.46 32.92
C GLN A 94 -43.92 -8.56 34.44
N ILE A 95 -42.73 -8.70 35.05
CA ILE A 95 -42.55 -8.48 36.49
C ILE A 95 -42.33 -6.96 36.68
N PRO A 96 -43.20 -6.26 37.43
CA PRO A 96 -43.15 -4.81 37.52
C PRO A 96 -41.87 -4.30 38.21
N PRO A 97 -41.34 -3.13 37.80
CA PRO A 97 -40.06 -2.62 38.31
C PRO A 97 -40.16 -2.21 39.79
N HIS A 98 -39.26 -2.75 40.62
CA HIS A 98 -39.22 -2.41 42.03
C HIS A 98 -38.53 -1.06 42.27
N LYS A 99 -39.34 -0.07 42.68
CA LYS A 99 -39.04 1.21 43.34
C LYS A 99 -37.60 1.74 43.35
N THR A 100 -37.47 2.94 42.76
CA THR A 100 -36.44 3.96 43.00
C THR A 100 -36.08 4.14 44.47
N VAL A 101 -34.78 4.21 44.78
CA VAL A 101 -34.25 4.81 46.01
C VAL A 101 -33.41 6.04 45.63
N GLN A 102 -34.11 7.17 45.71
CA GLN A 102 -33.72 8.44 46.34
C GLN A 102 -32.33 9.03 46.04
N GLU A 103 -32.36 10.26 45.51
CA GLU A 103 -31.26 11.20 45.52
C GLU A 103 -30.84 11.54 46.96
N SER A 104 -29.54 11.74 47.17
CA SER A 104 -29.00 12.51 48.27
C SER A 104 -27.72 13.19 47.80
N SER A 105 -27.80 14.51 47.67
CA SER A 105 -26.68 15.45 47.52
C SER A 105 -25.78 15.42 48.78
N ILE A 106 -24.54 15.89 48.85
CA ILE A 106 -23.60 16.62 47.96
C ILE A 106 -22.19 15.95 48.15
N GLN A 107 -21.02 16.32 47.62
CA GLN A 107 -20.49 17.49 46.90
C GLN A 107 -19.30 17.06 45.99
N ILE A 108 -18.46 17.99 45.53
CA ILE A 108 -17.17 17.73 44.85
C ILE A 108 -16.07 18.53 45.58
N GLU A 109 -14.97 17.89 45.98
CA GLU A 109 -13.69 18.58 46.24
C GLU A 109 -12.48 17.63 46.08
N LYS A 110 -11.30 18.20 45.79
CA LYS A 110 -10.09 17.51 45.29
C LYS A 110 -8.86 18.37 45.63
N PRO A 111 -7.62 17.84 45.69
CA PRO A 111 -7.09 16.69 46.43
C PRO A 111 -6.01 17.13 47.46
N SER A 112 -5.55 16.26 48.37
CA SER A 112 -4.23 16.45 49.02
C SER A 112 -3.59 15.17 49.60
N VAL A 113 -2.48 14.77 48.97
CA VAL A 113 -1.18 14.40 49.56
C VAL A 113 -1.13 13.44 50.77
N ILE A 114 -0.77 12.19 50.47
CA ILE A 114 -0.03 11.16 51.27
C ILE A 114 1.09 11.79 52.14
N PRO A 115 1.52 11.23 53.32
CA PRO A 115 1.64 9.79 53.57
C PRO A 115 1.46 9.27 55.03
N ASN A 116 1.42 7.93 55.21
CA ASN A 116 2.53 7.12 55.75
C ASN A 116 2.09 5.86 56.55
N LYS A 117 2.57 4.69 56.11
CA LYS A 117 3.05 3.54 56.90
C LYS A 117 2.25 3.05 58.13
N ILE A 118 1.78 1.79 58.04
CA ILE A 118 1.85 0.68 59.03
C ILE A 118 1.19 -0.53 58.35
N GLN A 119 1.63 -1.79 58.36
CA GLN A 119 2.85 -2.58 58.64
C GLN A 119 2.51 -3.98 58.11
N VAL A 120 3.51 -4.78 57.73
CA VAL A 120 3.31 -6.20 57.37
C VAL A 120 3.06 -7.02 58.64
N ASN A 121 2.08 -7.93 58.61
CA ASN A 121 2.07 -9.10 59.50
C ASN A 121 1.52 -10.31 58.72
N GLU A 122 2.36 -11.33 58.56
CA GLU A 122 2.08 -12.57 57.85
C GLU A 122 1.95 -13.69 58.88
N ASN A 123 0.77 -14.29 58.98
CA ASN A 123 0.52 -15.54 59.70
C ASN A 123 -0.61 -16.30 58.98
N VAL A 124 -0.48 -17.62 58.86
CA VAL A 124 -1.03 -18.52 57.81
C VAL A 124 -1.84 -19.66 58.50
N PRO A 125 -2.70 -20.53 57.89
CA PRO A 125 -3.43 -20.60 56.58
C PRO A 125 -4.98 -20.80 56.76
N ILE A 126 -5.63 -21.48 55.77
CA ILE A 126 -6.97 -22.13 55.70
C ILE A 126 -7.97 -21.31 54.84
N GLU A 127 -8.06 -21.47 53.51
CA GLU A 127 -8.47 -22.62 52.67
C GLU A 127 -9.93 -22.50 52.16
N ASN A 128 -10.13 -22.82 50.87
CA ASN A 128 -11.39 -23.00 50.13
C ASN A 128 -12.32 -21.79 49.91
N ARG A 129 -12.17 -21.11 48.75
CA ARG A 129 -13.06 -21.33 47.57
C ARG A 129 -12.68 -20.48 46.35
N ALA A 130 -12.76 -21.15 45.19
CA ALA A 130 -13.14 -20.64 43.85
C ALA A 130 -12.36 -19.51 43.15
N GLU A 131 -12.11 -19.77 41.86
CA GLU A 131 -11.69 -18.87 40.78
C GLU A 131 -10.19 -18.46 40.71
N PRO A 132 -9.50 -18.73 39.59
CA PRO A 132 -8.14 -18.24 39.37
C PRO A 132 -8.19 -16.73 39.11
N VAL A 133 -7.54 -15.94 39.98
CA VAL A 133 -7.42 -14.49 39.80
C VAL A 133 -6.64 -14.19 38.52
N THR A 134 -7.35 -13.82 37.46
CA THR A 134 -6.75 -13.38 36.19
C THR A 134 -6.14 -12.00 36.39
N ILE A 135 -4.82 -11.97 36.56
CA ILE A 135 -4.07 -10.71 36.65
C ILE A 135 -4.11 -10.04 35.27
N TYR A 136 -5.05 -9.11 35.09
CA TYR A 136 -5.08 -8.19 33.96
C TYR A 136 -3.96 -7.14 34.10
N THR A 137 -2.71 -7.58 33.98
CA THR A 137 -1.61 -6.67 33.67
C THR A 137 -1.96 -6.00 32.34
N ARG A 138 -2.26 -4.70 32.39
CA ARG A 138 -2.45 -3.88 31.19
C ARG A 138 -1.25 -4.11 30.28
N PRO A 139 -1.43 -4.36 28.97
CA PRO A 139 -0.32 -4.59 28.08
C PRO A 139 0.64 -3.41 28.16
N MET A 140 1.86 -3.66 28.65
CA MET A 140 2.91 -2.67 28.60
C MET A 140 3.19 -2.40 27.13
N ILE A 141 3.00 -1.15 26.72
CA ILE A 141 3.34 -0.69 25.38
C ILE A 141 4.87 -0.64 25.32
N THR A 142 5.49 -1.78 25.02
CA THR A 142 6.91 -1.84 24.69
C THR A 142 7.12 -0.95 23.47
N ARG A 143 7.82 0.19 23.67
CA ARG A 143 8.20 1.06 22.57
C ARG A 143 9.08 0.25 21.62
N ARG A 144 8.56 -0.06 20.43
CA ARG A 144 9.33 -0.71 19.37
C ARG A 144 10.48 0.23 19.01
N GLU A 145 11.71 -0.23 19.22
CA GLU A 145 12.93 0.56 18.97
C GLU A 145 13.19 0.78 17.48
N ILE A 146 12.68 -0.14 16.65
CA ILE A 146 12.51 0.08 15.21
C ILE A 146 11.48 1.19 15.03
N GLN A 147 11.99 2.40 14.79
CA GLN A 147 11.20 3.54 14.34
C GLN A 147 10.42 3.10 13.11
N ILE A 148 9.11 3.37 13.09
CA ILE A 148 8.34 3.25 11.85
C ILE A 148 8.85 4.41 10.99
N GLU A 149 9.79 4.10 10.10
CA GLU A 149 10.19 5.02 9.05
C GLU A 149 8.92 5.34 8.26
N GLN A 150 8.44 6.58 8.41
CA GLN A 150 7.30 7.05 7.65
C GLN A 150 7.76 7.05 6.21
N GLU A 151 7.26 6.10 5.43
CA GLU A 151 7.54 5.98 4.00
C GLU A 151 7.03 7.26 3.34
N VAL A 152 7.93 8.23 3.19
CA VAL A 152 7.66 9.57 2.68
C VAL A 152 6.93 9.38 1.35
N PRO A 153 5.69 9.88 1.19
CA PRO A 153 4.86 9.51 0.07
C PRO A 153 5.60 9.83 -1.23
N ILE A 154 5.53 8.92 -2.21
CA ILE A 154 6.35 8.94 -3.43
C ILE A 154 6.40 10.34 -4.08
N LYS A 155 5.26 11.06 -4.08
CA LYS A 155 5.16 12.46 -4.50
C LYS A 155 6.19 13.37 -3.81
N GLU A 156 6.22 13.37 -2.48
CA GLU A 156 7.13 14.19 -1.68
C GLU A 156 8.58 13.80 -1.90
N ARG A 157 8.88 12.50 -2.07
CA ARG A 157 10.23 12.03 -2.38
C ARG A 157 10.72 12.42 -3.78
N VAL A 158 9.84 12.43 -4.78
CA VAL A 158 10.10 13.02 -6.11
C VAL A 158 10.41 14.51 -5.98
N MET A 159 9.61 15.25 -5.20
CA MET A 159 9.82 16.68 -4.96
C MET A 159 11.13 16.97 -4.22
N GLU A 160 11.50 16.17 -3.22
CA GLU A 160 12.78 16.29 -2.51
C GLU A 160 13.98 16.13 -3.43
N MET A 161 13.94 15.15 -4.35
CA MET A 161 15.05 14.91 -5.27
C MET A 161 15.11 15.94 -6.40
N ALA A 162 13.97 16.38 -6.92
CA ALA A 162 13.93 17.47 -7.89
C ALA A 162 14.43 18.80 -7.30
N ARG A 163 14.17 19.08 -6.01
CA ARG A 163 14.76 20.22 -5.26
C ARG A 163 16.27 20.11 -5.02
N LYS A 164 16.87 18.93 -5.24
CA LYS A 164 18.32 18.68 -5.14
C LYS A 164 19.00 18.68 -6.52
N ASP A 165 18.34 19.24 -7.53
CA ASP A 165 18.76 19.28 -8.94
C ASP A 165 19.08 17.89 -9.54
N ILE A 166 18.48 16.82 -9.00
CA ILE A 166 18.63 15.45 -9.51
C ILE A 166 17.80 15.34 -10.80
N SER A 167 18.39 14.77 -11.85
CA SER A 167 17.70 14.61 -13.14
C SER A 167 16.47 13.70 -13.03
N GLN A 168 15.40 14.03 -13.74
CA GLN A 168 14.13 13.28 -13.71
C GLN A 168 14.30 11.78 -14.01
N GLN A 169 15.24 11.46 -14.91
CA GLN A 169 15.65 10.09 -15.23
C GLN A 169 16.29 9.36 -14.04
N MET A 170 17.13 10.04 -13.26
CA MET A 170 17.76 9.47 -12.07
C MET A 170 16.77 9.33 -10.91
N ILE A 171 15.81 10.26 -10.77
CA ILE A 171 14.67 10.14 -9.83
C ILE A 171 13.85 8.88 -10.15
N ALA A 172 13.48 8.69 -11.43
CA ALA A 172 12.74 7.52 -11.90
C ALA A 172 13.44 6.20 -11.53
N THR A 173 14.74 6.08 -11.84
CA THR A 173 15.52 4.88 -11.48
C THR A 173 15.67 4.66 -9.97
N THR A 174 15.77 5.73 -9.17
CA THR A 174 15.98 5.64 -7.71
C THR A 174 14.70 5.25 -6.98
N LEU A 175 13.53 5.66 -7.49
CA LEU A 175 12.22 5.36 -6.89
C LEU A 175 11.49 4.19 -7.56
N SER A 176 12.09 3.55 -8.57
CA SER A 176 11.45 2.48 -9.36
C SER A 176 10.11 2.88 -9.98
N VAL A 177 9.96 4.16 -10.35
CA VAL A 177 8.79 4.72 -11.02
C VAL A 177 9.14 5.08 -12.46
N SER A 178 8.14 5.21 -13.33
CA SER A 178 8.35 5.63 -14.71
C SER A 178 8.74 7.10 -14.83
N LEU A 179 9.44 7.47 -15.91
CA LEU A 179 9.76 8.87 -16.21
C LEU A 179 8.49 9.72 -16.34
N GLY A 180 7.43 9.18 -16.95
CA GLY A 180 6.14 9.85 -17.10
C GLY A 180 5.44 10.14 -15.77
N GLU A 181 5.57 9.26 -14.77
CA GLU A 181 5.03 9.52 -13.42
C GLU A 181 5.82 10.63 -12.71
N VAL A 182 7.15 10.67 -12.87
CA VAL A 182 7.99 11.77 -12.34
C VAL A 182 7.62 13.10 -12.98
N GLU A 183 7.50 13.14 -14.32
CA GLU A 183 7.08 14.33 -15.06
C GLU A 183 5.65 14.77 -14.65
N LEU A 184 4.71 13.84 -14.53
CA LEU A 184 3.34 14.13 -14.09
C LEU A 184 3.31 14.73 -12.68
N ILE A 185 4.04 14.15 -11.72
CA ILE A 185 4.13 14.64 -10.34
C ILE A 185 4.70 16.07 -10.30
N LEU A 186 5.76 16.34 -11.07
CA LEU A 186 6.38 17.67 -11.15
C LEU A 186 5.46 18.69 -11.81
N ASN A 187 4.79 18.33 -12.91
CA ASN A 187 3.86 19.19 -13.61
C ASN A 187 2.64 19.53 -12.74
N MET A 188 2.03 18.54 -12.08
CA MET A 188 0.91 18.76 -11.15
C MET A 188 1.31 19.66 -9.96
N ASN A 189 2.56 19.58 -9.49
CA ASN A 189 3.04 20.48 -8.44
C ASN A 189 3.28 21.91 -8.96
N ASN A 190 3.92 22.05 -10.13
CA ASN A 190 4.24 23.36 -10.70
C ASN A 190 2.99 24.13 -11.17
N SER A 191 1.91 23.45 -11.55
CA SER A 191 0.61 24.07 -11.88
C SER A 191 -0.24 24.43 -10.66
N SER A 192 0.27 24.26 -9.44
CA SER A 192 -0.43 24.60 -8.18
C SER A 192 0.23 25.74 -7.39
N LEU A 193 1.12 26.49 -8.06
CA LEU A 193 1.73 27.77 -7.63
C LEU A 193 1.26 28.90 -8.56
#